data_AF-A0A1Y4IMG8-F1
#
_entry.id   AF-A0A1Y4IMG8-F1
#
_cell.length_a   1.000
_cell.length_b   1.000
_cell.length_c   1.000
_cell.angle_alpha   90.00
_cell.angle_beta   90.00
_cell.angle_gamma   90.00
#
_symmetry.space_group_name_H-M   'P 1'
#
loop_
_entity.id
_entity.type
_entity.pdbx_description
1 polymer ?
#
loop_
_entity_poly.entity_id
_entity_poly.type
_entity_poly.pdbx_seq_one_letter_code
_entity_poly.pdbx_strand_id
1 'polypeptide(L)'
;MRRLLMTRHLPMLLKRRRQNKQVSRNAAGLVLLFGTLASVISGCGSKESNTETAQVPYEEEYQEEVSTGQESGNDTEVSAFHETEEYEAKEAEKEAEISYEVRDVSAVVLTEDAVDSALEDTWSPSSSVGMPNDTVEFVGSSEEEIMETVYEESTVDESDPSTYRIVEREETIPVTVETPTEYSDSSGKVKYSLQDGVWQEYSYSTGEVVLDSEDEELAMLLLNMDGSYDGYELVSVVCDRIEEEGNAAGYSYQVLYRKAEPLEGEPGETEHLTVTASVQTQTAETRVIQEKVPVMVEKEVPTGEYRYFGWQNENGHACYYDENGERVTGDQVIKGLRYRFDENGYLISRTGVDVSSRNGAVDWDKVRNAGIGFAMIRAGYRGADNGRLILDAEAECNLSGAAAAGLDTGVYIFSQAVTEQEAIEEASLAVSLAGKYGTSMPIALKVDYSGPSYTGRADGLSPEDRTKIVRAFCTTVRNAGYEPMIFGGESWMVNSLDLSETNHAQVWLAADGADHSSFGSFSIWQYTATGYVNGITGNAGINISCPAQQ
;
A
#
# COMPACT_ATOMS: atom_id res chain seq x y z
N MET A 1 -7.58 -30.87 41.69
CA MET A 1 -7.16 -32.22 41.21
C MET A 1 -5.86 -32.07 40.41
N ARG A 2 -4.82 -32.85 40.77
CA ARG A 2 -3.66 -33.38 39.99
C ARG A 2 -3.47 -32.86 38.54
N ARG A 3 -2.29 -32.57 37.95
CA ARG A 3 -0.84 -32.93 38.09
C ARG A 3 -0.04 -32.03 37.08
N LEU A 4 1.14 -31.48 37.40
CA LEU A 4 2.52 -31.87 36.93
C LEU A 4 2.67 -32.08 35.39
N LEU A 5 3.64 -31.57 34.60
CA LEU A 5 5.10 -31.27 34.72
C LEU A 5 5.58 -30.29 33.62
N MET A 6 6.42 -29.28 33.91
CA MET A 6 7.87 -29.14 33.59
C MET A 6 8.45 -29.79 32.31
N THR A 7 9.08 -28.99 31.42
CA THR A 7 10.53 -29.01 31.02
C THR A 7 10.87 -28.01 29.90
N ARG A 8 11.62 -26.92 30.19
CA ARG A 8 12.98 -26.55 29.71
C ARG A 8 13.40 -26.93 28.27
N HIS A 9 13.70 -25.94 27.42
CA HIS A 9 15.06 -25.65 26.89
C HIS A 9 15.14 -24.41 25.95
N LEU A 10 15.92 -23.39 26.35
CA LEU A 10 16.77 -22.55 25.47
C LEU A 10 18.01 -23.38 25.05
N PRO A 11 18.77 -23.09 23.95
CA PRO A 11 19.41 -21.79 23.64
C PRO A 11 19.44 -21.46 22.10
N MET A 12 19.81 -20.26 21.60
CA MET A 12 21.16 -19.72 21.50
C MET A 12 21.14 -18.31 20.90
N LEU A 13 21.84 -17.39 21.58
CA LEU A 13 22.31 -16.11 21.07
C LEU A 13 23.37 -16.30 19.98
N LEU A 14 23.23 -15.58 18.85
CA LEU A 14 24.34 -15.31 17.93
C LEU A 14 24.41 -13.81 17.63
N LYS A 15 25.32 -13.14 18.37
CA LYS A 15 25.86 -11.82 18.07
C LYS A 15 26.47 -11.83 16.66
N ARG A 16 25.95 -11.04 15.72
CA ARG A 16 26.70 -10.63 14.51
C ARG A 16 27.31 -9.25 14.70
N ARG A 17 28.64 -9.22 14.58
CA ARG A 17 29.54 -8.07 14.66
C ARG A 17 29.36 -7.16 13.44
N ARG A 18 29.36 -5.85 13.70
CA ARG A 18 29.73 -4.79 12.74
C ARG A 18 31.15 -5.01 12.22
N GLN A 19 31.34 -4.89 10.91
CA GLN A 19 32.62 -4.50 10.33
C GLN A 19 32.40 -3.44 9.26
N ASN A 20 32.92 -2.24 9.57
CA ASN A 20 33.25 -1.19 8.62
C ASN A 20 34.25 -1.71 7.58
N LYS A 21 34.02 -1.38 6.30
CA LYS A 21 35.14 -1.19 5.36
C LYS A 21 34.79 -0.11 4.35
N GLN A 22 35.19 1.10 4.71
CA GLN A 22 35.39 2.22 3.82
C GLN A 22 36.78 2.07 3.21
N VAL A 23 36.88 2.00 1.88
CA VAL A 23 38.13 2.26 1.15
C VAL A 23 37.79 3.17 -0.01
N SER A 24 38.21 4.42 0.15
CA SER A 24 38.37 5.42 -0.89
C SER A 24 39.42 4.99 -1.91
N ARG A 25 39.21 5.29 -3.20
CA ARG A 25 40.32 5.65 -4.09
C ARG A 25 39.88 6.53 -5.26
N ASN A 26 40.13 7.82 -5.05
CA ASN A 26 40.50 8.90 -5.94
C ASN A 26 40.48 8.69 -7.47
N ALA A 27 39.74 9.62 -8.09
CA ALA A 27 40.11 10.48 -9.20
C ALA A 27 41.59 10.53 -9.65
N ALA A 28 41.77 10.36 -10.96
CA ALA A 28 42.62 11.11 -11.90
C ALA A 28 42.23 10.57 -13.29
N GLY A 29 41.90 11.32 -14.34
CA GLY A 29 42.33 12.66 -14.70
C GLY A 29 42.94 12.58 -16.10
N LEU A 30 42.29 13.28 -17.04
CA LEU A 30 42.92 14.11 -18.08
C LEU A 30 43.21 13.54 -19.50
N VAL A 31 42.77 14.37 -20.47
CA VAL A 31 43.36 14.70 -21.80
C VAL A 31 42.82 13.99 -23.06
N LEU A 32 41.93 14.73 -23.76
CA LEU A 32 42.00 15.21 -25.16
C LEU A 32 42.78 14.38 -26.21
N LEU A 33 42.16 14.14 -27.37
CA LEU A 33 42.53 14.85 -28.62
C LEU A 33 41.64 14.46 -29.82
N PHE A 34 41.51 15.46 -30.68
CA PHE A 34 40.87 15.53 -31.99
C PHE A 34 41.33 14.46 -33.00
N GLY A 35 40.48 14.20 -34.01
CA GLY A 35 40.92 13.54 -35.25
C GLY A 35 39.80 13.29 -36.25
N THR A 36 39.52 14.30 -37.08
CA THR A 36 38.87 14.16 -38.39
C THR A 36 39.73 13.33 -39.34
N LEU A 37 39.15 12.47 -40.19
CA LEU A 37 39.56 12.32 -41.60
C LEU A 37 38.60 11.45 -42.41
N ALA A 38 38.47 11.82 -43.67
CA ALA A 38 37.52 11.39 -44.68
C ALA A 38 38.13 10.39 -45.68
N SER A 39 37.22 9.81 -46.48
CA SER A 39 37.40 9.25 -47.83
C SER A 39 38.18 7.93 -47.99
N VAL A 40 37.63 6.98 -48.76
CA VAL A 40 37.92 6.79 -50.21
C VAL A 40 37.10 5.60 -50.78
N ILE A 41 36.30 5.94 -51.79
CA ILE A 41 35.90 5.26 -53.04
C ILE A 41 36.52 3.88 -53.37
N SER A 42 35.68 2.93 -53.83
CA SER A 42 35.81 2.10 -55.07
C SER A 42 34.79 0.94 -54.96
N GLY A 43 34.09 0.43 -55.97
CA GLY A 43 34.21 0.51 -57.41
C GLY A 43 33.46 -0.70 -58.00
N CYS A 44 32.84 -0.46 -59.15
CA CYS A 44 32.11 -1.41 -60.00
C CYS A 44 32.91 -2.66 -60.36
N GLY A 45 32.25 -3.78 -60.64
CA GLY A 45 32.89 -4.95 -61.26
C GLY A 45 32.01 -6.19 -61.39
N SER A 46 31.33 -6.30 -62.52
CA SER A 46 30.73 -7.51 -63.07
C SER A 46 31.77 -8.60 -63.36
N LYS A 47 31.36 -9.88 -63.32
CA LYS A 47 31.60 -10.86 -64.40
C LYS A 47 30.91 -12.20 -64.18
N GLU A 48 30.39 -12.68 -65.30
CA GLU A 48 29.77 -13.97 -65.58
C GLU A 48 30.72 -15.16 -65.40
N SER A 49 30.14 -16.35 -65.20
CA SER A 49 30.58 -17.55 -65.93
C SER A 49 29.48 -18.62 -65.97
N ASN A 50 29.12 -18.98 -67.20
CA ASN A 50 28.28 -20.10 -67.64
C ASN A 50 28.87 -21.48 -67.29
N THR A 51 27.97 -22.47 -67.19
CA THR A 51 28.03 -23.83 -67.79
C THR A 51 26.60 -24.39 -67.73
N GLU A 52 25.86 -24.55 -68.85
CA GLU A 52 25.76 -25.77 -69.71
C GLU A 52 25.58 -27.07 -68.89
N THR A 53 24.66 -28.02 -69.11
CA THR A 53 23.69 -28.38 -70.17
C THR A 53 23.01 -29.66 -69.67
N ALA A 54 21.72 -29.91 -69.97
CA ALA A 54 21.20 -31.21 -70.44
C ALA A 54 19.68 -31.18 -70.65
N GLN A 55 19.27 -31.89 -71.69
CA GLN A 55 17.99 -31.89 -72.39
C GLN A 55 16.94 -32.89 -71.84
N VAL A 56 15.66 -32.46 -71.93
CA VAL A 56 14.35 -33.10 -72.29
C VAL A 56 14.24 -34.63 -72.51
N PRO A 57 13.03 -35.24 -72.69
CA PRO A 57 11.64 -34.89 -72.31
C PRO A 57 10.87 -36.08 -71.69
N TYR A 58 9.64 -35.88 -71.22
CA TYR A 58 8.56 -36.88 -71.37
C TYR A 58 7.21 -36.14 -71.55
N GLU A 59 6.63 -36.29 -72.73
CA GLU A 59 5.22 -36.05 -73.06
C GLU A 59 4.42 -37.32 -72.72
N GLU A 60 3.17 -37.16 -72.30
CA GLU A 60 2.13 -38.14 -72.60
C GLU A 60 0.78 -37.43 -72.77
N GLU A 61 0.27 -37.54 -74.00
CA GLU A 61 -1.08 -37.18 -74.45
C GLU A 61 -2.13 -38.04 -73.74
N TYR A 62 -3.32 -37.48 -73.47
CA TYR A 62 -4.56 -38.26 -73.48
C TYR A 62 -5.69 -37.46 -74.14
N GLN A 63 -6.37 -38.15 -75.05
CA GLN A 63 -7.32 -37.65 -76.04
C GLN A 63 -8.71 -37.32 -75.51
N GLU A 64 -9.38 -36.42 -76.24
CA GLU A 64 -10.83 -36.21 -76.28
C GLU A 64 -11.60 -37.47 -76.68
N GLU A 65 -12.77 -37.68 -76.07
CA GLU A 65 -13.91 -38.33 -76.74
C GLU A 65 -15.07 -37.33 -76.88
N VAL A 66 -15.48 -37.17 -78.13
CA VAL A 66 -16.63 -36.39 -78.59
C VAL A 66 -17.89 -37.26 -78.49
N SER A 67 -18.96 -36.73 -77.91
CA SER A 67 -20.32 -37.23 -78.09
C SER A 67 -21.21 -36.14 -78.68
N THR A 68 -21.78 -36.46 -79.84
CA THR A 68 -22.64 -35.61 -80.66
C THR A 68 -24.06 -35.51 -80.12
N GLY A 69 -24.61 -34.30 -80.10
CA GLY A 69 -26.05 -34.04 -80.04
C GLY A 69 -26.37 -32.71 -80.70
N GLN A 70 -26.94 -32.75 -81.91
CA GLN A 70 -27.50 -31.57 -82.57
C GLN A 70 -28.77 -31.12 -81.85
N GLU A 71 -28.93 -29.81 -81.63
CA GLU A 71 -30.18 -29.12 -81.94
C GLU A 71 -29.97 -27.60 -82.03
N SER A 72 -30.88 -26.97 -82.75
CA SER A 72 -30.80 -25.69 -83.45
C SER A 72 -30.96 -24.42 -82.62
N GLY A 73 -30.24 -23.36 -83.01
CA GLY A 73 -30.79 -22.01 -83.16
C GLY A 73 -30.51 -21.00 -82.03
N ASN A 74 -29.57 -20.08 -82.26
CA ASN A 74 -29.78 -18.62 -82.30
C ASN A 74 -28.44 -17.88 -82.29
N ASP A 75 -28.15 -17.16 -83.39
CA ASP A 75 -27.05 -16.20 -83.49
C ASP A 75 -27.38 -14.94 -82.66
N THR A 76 -27.19 -14.97 -81.34
CA THR A 76 -27.17 -13.73 -80.50
C THR A 76 -26.38 -13.83 -79.19
N GLU A 77 -25.49 -14.83 -79.00
CA GLU A 77 -24.73 -14.97 -77.73
C GLU A 77 -23.21 -14.72 -77.83
N VAL A 78 -22.65 -14.63 -79.04
CA VAL A 78 -21.18 -14.48 -79.22
C VAL A 78 -20.71 -13.02 -79.07
N SER A 79 -21.62 -12.04 -79.01
CA SER A 79 -21.28 -10.63 -78.81
C SER A 79 -21.20 -10.21 -77.34
N ALA A 80 -21.91 -10.89 -76.43
CA ALA A 80 -21.97 -10.51 -75.02
C ALA A 80 -20.81 -11.11 -74.21
N PHE A 81 -20.33 -12.30 -74.59
CA PHE A 81 -19.22 -12.98 -73.91
C PHE A 81 -17.86 -12.31 -74.15
N HIS A 82 -17.62 -11.77 -75.35
CA HIS A 82 -16.41 -11.00 -75.63
C HIS A 82 -16.45 -9.59 -75.00
N GLU A 83 -17.63 -8.98 -74.83
CA GLU A 83 -17.74 -7.70 -74.12
C GLU A 83 -17.53 -7.85 -72.60
N THR A 84 -17.94 -8.97 -71.98
CA THR A 84 -17.72 -9.23 -70.55
C THR A 84 -16.27 -9.57 -70.22
N GLU A 85 -15.59 -10.40 -71.03
CA GLU A 85 -14.17 -10.71 -70.81
C GLU A 85 -13.26 -9.50 -71.06
N GLU A 86 -13.61 -8.63 -72.02
CA GLU A 86 -12.87 -7.38 -72.27
C GLU A 86 -13.15 -6.30 -71.21
N TYR A 87 -14.29 -6.36 -70.50
CA TYR A 87 -14.59 -5.49 -69.35
C TYR A 87 -13.88 -5.97 -68.08
N GLU A 88 -13.91 -7.27 -67.79
CA GLU A 88 -13.23 -7.87 -66.64
C GLU A 88 -11.69 -7.77 -66.78
N ALA A 89 -11.14 -7.92 -68.00
CA ALA A 89 -9.72 -7.69 -68.25
C ALA A 89 -9.33 -6.20 -68.11
N LYS A 90 -10.22 -5.26 -68.45
CA LYS A 90 -10.00 -3.81 -68.27
C LYS A 90 -10.13 -3.35 -66.82
N GLU A 91 -11.00 -3.99 -66.02
CA GLU A 91 -11.03 -3.77 -64.57
C GLU A 91 -9.79 -4.37 -63.89
N ALA A 92 -9.36 -5.57 -64.29
CA ALA A 92 -8.13 -6.19 -63.80
C ALA A 92 -6.86 -5.40 -64.17
N GLU A 93 -6.81 -4.76 -65.36
CA GLU A 93 -5.72 -3.82 -65.72
C GLU A 93 -5.81 -2.48 -64.96
N LYS A 94 -7.00 -2.03 -64.54
CA LYS A 94 -7.19 -0.82 -63.72
C LYS A 94 -6.78 -1.04 -62.26
N GLU A 95 -7.08 -2.21 -61.70
CA GLU A 95 -6.60 -2.62 -60.38
C GLU A 95 -5.07 -2.81 -60.36
N ALA A 96 -4.45 -3.09 -61.52
CA ALA A 96 -2.99 -3.24 -61.65
C ALA A 96 -2.19 -1.92 -61.66
N GLU A 97 -2.82 -0.74 -61.71
CA GLU A 97 -2.13 0.57 -61.77
C GLU A 97 -2.22 1.40 -60.46
N ILE A 98 -3.04 0.99 -59.48
CA ILE A 98 -3.19 1.73 -58.22
C ILE A 98 -2.05 1.36 -57.24
N SER A 99 -1.09 2.27 -57.06
CA SER A 99 -0.06 2.12 -56.03
C SER A 99 -0.60 2.52 -54.65
N TYR A 100 -0.69 1.57 -53.72
CA TYR A 100 -1.05 1.79 -52.31
C TYR A 100 0.14 2.26 -51.46
N GLU A 101 0.93 3.18 -52.00
CA GLU A 101 2.08 3.80 -51.36
C GLU A 101 1.71 5.19 -50.85
N VAL A 102 2.34 5.60 -49.74
CA VAL A 102 2.16 6.94 -49.17
C VAL A 102 2.58 8.01 -50.17
N ARG A 103 1.74 9.03 -50.35
CA ARG A 103 1.96 10.13 -51.29
C ARG A 103 2.22 11.44 -50.54
N ASP A 104 2.97 12.34 -51.15
CA ASP A 104 3.04 13.72 -50.68
C ASP A 104 1.71 14.41 -51.01
N VAL A 105 0.93 14.70 -49.96
CA VAL A 105 -0.39 15.32 -50.05
C VAL A 105 -0.36 16.82 -49.73
N SER A 106 0.81 17.43 -49.52
CA SER A 106 0.94 18.84 -49.15
C SER A 106 0.31 19.81 -50.16
N ALA A 107 0.20 19.41 -51.43
CA ALA A 107 -0.44 20.21 -52.49
C ALA A 107 -1.98 20.10 -52.52
N VAL A 108 -2.56 19.07 -51.91
CA VAL A 108 -4.01 18.79 -51.95
C VAL A 108 -4.69 18.97 -50.59
N VAL A 109 -3.92 18.90 -49.49
CA VAL A 109 -4.37 19.15 -48.13
C VAL A 109 -4.53 20.65 -47.90
N LEU A 110 -5.62 21.01 -47.24
CA LEU A 110 -5.94 22.39 -46.88
C LEU A 110 -6.02 22.52 -45.37
N THR A 111 -5.75 23.71 -44.86
CA THR A 111 -6.00 24.03 -43.45
C THR A 111 -7.47 24.36 -43.25
N GLU A 112 -8.03 23.98 -42.10
CA GLU A 112 -9.43 24.20 -41.72
C GLU A 112 -9.84 25.69 -41.80
N ASP A 113 -8.89 26.63 -41.66
CA ASP A 113 -9.08 28.07 -41.88
C ASP A 113 -9.62 28.45 -43.28
N ALA A 114 -9.66 27.51 -44.23
CA ALA A 114 -10.01 27.78 -45.61
C ALA A 114 -11.43 27.39 -46.02
N VAL A 115 -12.02 26.24 -45.66
CA VAL A 115 -13.25 25.78 -46.32
C VAL A 115 -13.99 24.71 -45.52
N ASP A 116 -15.31 24.88 -45.48
CA ASP A 116 -16.36 23.86 -45.30
C ASP A 116 -17.05 23.78 -43.93
N SER A 117 -17.91 24.77 -43.66
CA SER A 117 -18.89 24.75 -42.57
C SER A 117 -19.97 23.65 -42.73
N ALA A 118 -20.06 22.96 -43.88
CA ALA A 118 -21.11 21.98 -44.14
C ALA A 118 -20.92 20.65 -43.39
N LEU A 119 -19.67 20.26 -43.11
CA LEU A 119 -19.38 19.14 -42.21
C LEU A 119 -19.35 19.54 -40.73
N GLU A 120 -19.06 20.81 -40.43
CA GLU A 120 -19.01 21.29 -39.05
C GLU A 120 -20.41 21.25 -38.38
N ASP A 121 -21.48 21.58 -39.11
CA ASP A 121 -22.85 21.66 -38.55
C ASP A 121 -23.65 20.35 -38.57
N THR A 122 -23.16 19.29 -39.22
CA THR A 122 -23.95 18.06 -39.48
C THR A 122 -23.56 16.86 -38.61
N TRP A 123 -22.50 16.96 -37.80
CA TRP A 123 -22.14 15.89 -36.88
C TRP A 123 -23.15 15.80 -35.74
N SER A 124 -23.97 14.74 -35.78
CA SER A 124 -24.74 14.27 -34.63
C SER A 124 -24.01 13.06 -34.04
N PRO A 125 -23.81 13.00 -32.72
CA PRO A 125 -23.30 11.78 -32.11
C PRO A 125 -24.26 10.63 -32.43
N SER A 126 -23.74 9.50 -32.89
CA SER A 126 -24.52 8.27 -33.06
C SER A 126 -25.04 7.73 -31.72
N SER A 127 -24.42 8.16 -30.62
CA SER A 127 -24.74 7.82 -29.24
C SER A 127 -25.49 8.95 -28.52
N SER A 128 -26.62 8.61 -27.89
CA SER A 128 -27.35 9.52 -26.98
C SER A 128 -27.07 9.25 -25.50
N VAL A 129 -26.20 8.27 -25.22
CA VAL A 129 -25.92 7.78 -23.87
C VAL A 129 -24.85 8.66 -23.25
N GLY A 130 -25.17 9.25 -22.10
CA GLY A 130 -24.21 10.04 -21.30
C GLY A 130 -23.17 9.16 -20.60
N MET A 131 -22.42 9.76 -19.68
CA MET A 131 -21.48 9.02 -18.84
C MET A 131 -22.21 7.93 -18.02
N PRO A 132 -21.68 6.70 -17.94
CA PRO A 132 -22.25 5.66 -17.10
C PRO A 132 -22.16 6.02 -15.60
N ASN A 133 -23.05 5.45 -14.81
CA ASN A 133 -22.97 5.54 -13.35
C ASN A 133 -21.87 4.63 -12.81
N ASP A 134 -21.28 5.04 -11.70
CA ASP A 134 -20.26 4.26 -10.99
C ASP A 134 -20.83 2.93 -10.49
N THR A 135 -20.08 1.86 -10.72
CA THR A 135 -20.38 0.52 -10.17
C THR A 135 -19.70 0.31 -8.82
N VAL A 136 -18.63 1.07 -8.56
CA VAL A 136 -17.90 1.10 -7.30
C VAL A 136 -17.70 2.56 -6.90
N GLU A 137 -17.91 2.87 -5.63
CA GLU A 137 -17.71 4.22 -5.11
C GLU A 137 -16.24 4.67 -5.28
N PHE A 138 -16.07 5.93 -5.67
CA PHE A 138 -14.74 6.51 -5.76
C PHE A 138 -14.18 6.82 -4.37
N VAL A 139 -13.05 6.19 -4.03
CA VAL A 139 -12.28 6.43 -2.81
C VAL A 139 -10.87 6.89 -3.22
N GLY A 140 -10.36 7.90 -2.51
CA GLY A 140 -9.00 8.38 -2.75
C GLY A 140 -7.95 7.34 -2.39
N SER A 141 -6.82 7.34 -3.08
CA SER A 141 -5.71 6.44 -2.78
C SER A 141 -5.14 6.70 -1.39
N SER A 142 -5.18 5.69 -0.52
CA SER A 142 -4.58 5.72 0.82
C SER A 142 -4.19 4.32 1.30
N GLU A 143 -3.35 4.28 2.32
CA GLU A 143 -2.98 3.07 3.05
C GLU A 143 -3.16 3.32 4.56
N GLU A 144 -3.70 2.33 5.27
CA GLU A 144 -3.95 2.39 6.71
C GLU A 144 -3.32 1.16 7.37
N GLU A 145 -2.39 1.39 8.32
CA GLU A 145 -1.77 0.31 9.08
C GLU A 145 -2.78 -0.28 10.08
N ILE A 146 -2.93 -1.61 10.06
CA ILE A 146 -3.83 -2.32 10.96
C ILE A 146 -3.25 -2.28 12.37
N MET A 147 -4.08 -1.83 13.32
CA MET A 147 -3.73 -1.77 14.73
C MET A 147 -4.34 -2.97 15.46
N GLU A 148 -3.59 -3.58 16.37
CA GLU A 148 -4.06 -4.62 17.27
C GLU A 148 -4.00 -4.13 18.72
N THR A 149 -5.04 -4.46 19.48
CA THR A 149 -5.08 -4.22 20.92
C THR A 149 -4.31 -5.29 21.66
N VAL A 150 -3.22 -4.90 22.33
CA VAL A 150 -2.46 -5.76 23.24
C VAL A 150 -2.59 -5.27 24.68
N TYR A 151 -2.54 -6.20 25.62
CA TYR A 151 -2.53 -5.91 27.05
C TYR A 151 -1.13 -6.15 27.61
N GLU A 152 -0.49 -5.10 28.12
CA GLU A 152 0.84 -5.17 28.74
C GLU A 152 0.76 -4.78 30.22
N GLU A 153 1.63 -5.35 31.06
CA GLU A 153 1.77 -4.87 32.44
C GLU A 153 2.42 -3.48 32.42
N SER A 154 1.78 -2.54 33.10
CA SER A 154 2.32 -1.19 33.29
C SER A 154 3.56 -1.18 34.19
N THR A 155 4.40 -0.17 34.03
CA THR A 155 5.42 0.16 35.03
C THR A 155 4.80 1.08 36.07
N VAL A 156 4.89 0.73 37.35
CA VAL A 156 4.36 1.56 38.45
C VAL A 156 5.03 2.95 38.42
N ASP A 157 4.26 3.95 38.03
CA ASP A 157 4.63 5.36 38.05
C ASP A 157 3.83 6.06 39.14
N GLU A 158 4.50 6.60 40.15
CA GLU A 158 3.82 7.27 41.26
C GLU A 158 3.14 8.58 40.86
N SER A 159 3.52 9.17 39.73
CA SER A 159 2.90 10.38 39.19
C SER A 159 1.64 10.08 38.38
N ASP A 160 1.42 8.82 37.99
CA ASP A 160 0.25 8.38 37.23
C ASP A 160 -0.47 7.20 37.91
N PRO A 161 -1.56 7.49 38.67
CA PRO A 161 -2.36 6.47 39.33
C PRO A 161 -3.02 5.45 38.40
N SER A 162 -3.04 5.66 37.08
CA SER A 162 -3.56 4.68 36.11
C SER A 162 -2.62 3.50 35.87
N THR A 163 -1.36 3.59 36.31
CA THR A 163 -0.31 2.57 36.11
C THR A 163 -0.21 1.55 37.25
N TYR A 164 -1.01 1.67 38.30
CA TYR A 164 -0.97 0.72 39.40
C TYR A 164 -2.30 0.62 40.14
N ARG A 165 -2.47 -0.48 40.87
CA ARG A 165 -3.52 -0.63 41.87
C ARG A 165 -2.89 -0.87 43.24
N ILE A 166 -3.57 -0.43 44.28
CA ILE A 166 -3.13 -0.65 45.65
C ILE A 166 -3.74 -1.97 46.12
N VAL A 167 -2.88 -2.88 46.57
CA VAL A 167 -3.28 -4.13 47.24
C VAL A 167 -2.82 -4.09 48.69
N GLU A 168 -3.68 -4.54 49.60
CA GLU A 168 -3.36 -4.64 51.02
C GLU A 168 -2.81 -6.02 51.33
N ARG A 169 -1.69 -6.07 52.06
CA ARG A 169 -1.04 -7.31 52.50
C ARG A 169 -0.75 -7.22 54.00
N GLU A 170 -0.96 -8.32 54.70
CA GLU A 170 -0.54 -8.44 56.10
C GLU A 170 0.94 -8.83 56.17
N GLU A 171 1.70 -8.09 56.96
CA GLU A 171 3.10 -8.37 57.28
C GLU A 171 3.22 -8.57 58.80
N THR A 172 3.79 -9.69 59.21
CA THR A 172 4.08 -9.98 60.62
C THR A 172 5.55 -9.69 60.89
N ILE A 173 5.83 -8.75 61.77
CA ILE A 173 7.19 -8.38 62.18
C ILE A 173 7.43 -8.75 63.65
N PRO A 174 8.64 -9.21 64.01
CA PRO A 174 9.01 -9.42 65.40
C PRO A 174 9.20 -8.08 66.10
N VAL A 175 8.56 -7.90 67.25
CA VAL A 175 8.72 -6.74 68.13
C VAL A 175 9.33 -7.22 69.43
N THR A 176 10.36 -6.51 69.91
CA THR A 176 10.97 -6.80 71.21
C THR A 176 10.35 -5.86 72.24
N VAL A 177 9.71 -6.43 73.24
CA VAL A 177 9.18 -5.69 74.39
C VAL A 177 10.10 -5.91 75.57
N GLU A 178 10.60 -4.83 76.16
CA GLU A 178 11.37 -4.88 77.40
C GLU A 178 10.43 -4.68 78.58
N THR A 179 10.30 -5.70 79.43
CA THR A 179 9.56 -5.61 80.68
C THR A 179 10.54 -5.48 81.85
N PRO A 180 10.47 -4.40 82.64
CA PRO A 180 11.26 -4.26 83.86
C PRO A 180 11.01 -5.43 84.81
N THR A 181 12.07 -5.98 85.35
CA THR A 181 12.04 -7.05 86.36
C THR A 181 12.70 -6.64 87.66
N GLU A 182 13.40 -5.51 87.70
CA GLU A 182 13.98 -4.96 88.92
C GLU A 182 14.04 -3.44 88.89
N TYR A 183 13.68 -2.83 90.01
CA TYR A 183 13.76 -1.39 90.25
C TYR A 183 14.64 -1.13 91.47
N SER A 184 15.57 -0.19 91.35
CA SER A 184 16.43 0.26 92.44
C SER A 184 16.21 1.74 92.75
N ASP A 185 16.43 2.10 94.01
CA ASP A 185 16.40 3.49 94.45
C ASP A 185 17.64 4.27 93.98
N SER A 186 17.64 5.60 94.23
CA SER A 186 18.76 6.49 93.87
C SER A 186 20.10 6.14 94.54
N SER A 187 20.09 5.31 95.59
CA SER A 187 21.29 4.80 96.26
C SER A 187 21.81 3.49 95.66
N GLY A 188 21.11 2.94 94.67
CA GLY A 188 21.44 1.68 94.01
C GLY A 188 20.96 0.44 94.75
N LYS A 189 20.11 0.60 95.78
CA LYS A 189 19.51 -0.53 96.48
C LYS A 189 18.25 -0.99 95.76
N VAL A 190 18.13 -2.29 95.53
CA VAL A 190 16.95 -2.89 94.90
C VAL A 190 15.74 -2.64 95.79
N LYS A 191 14.73 -1.96 95.26
CA LYS A 191 13.47 -1.65 95.94
C LYS A 191 12.37 -2.63 95.56
N TYR A 192 12.31 -3.02 94.28
CA TYR A 192 11.38 -4.05 93.79
C TYR A 192 12.12 -5.05 92.88
N SER A 193 11.86 -6.35 93.02
CA SER A 193 12.40 -7.39 92.13
C SER A 193 11.34 -8.45 91.84
N LEU A 194 11.18 -8.82 90.57
CA LEU A 194 10.25 -9.87 90.16
C LEU A 194 10.94 -11.23 90.25
N GLN A 195 10.46 -12.07 91.18
CA GLN A 195 11.02 -13.40 91.42
C GLN A 195 9.90 -14.44 91.36
N ASP A 196 10.10 -15.49 90.56
CA ASP A 196 9.13 -16.59 90.36
C ASP A 196 7.69 -16.12 90.04
N GLY A 197 7.57 -14.99 89.32
CA GLY A 197 6.28 -14.42 88.90
C GLY A 197 5.58 -13.55 89.95
N VAL A 198 6.21 -13.30 91.10
CA VAL A 198 5.70 -12.43 92.18
C VAL A 198 6.68 -11.30 92.44
N TRP A 199 6.19 -10.05 92.44
CA TRP A 199 7.01 -8.90 92.79
C TRP A 199 7.33 -8.90 94.29
N GLN A 200 8.60 -8.71 94.64
CA GLN A 200 9.08 -8.58 96.00
C GLN A 200 9.44 -7.12 96.25
N GLU A 201 8.93 -6.53 97.34
CA GLU A 201 9.37 -5.25 97.87
C GLU A 201 10.46 -5.45 98.92
N TYR A 202 11.56 -4.72 98.76
CA TYR A 202 12.67 -4.75 99.70
C TYR A 202 12.67 -3.52 100.60
N SER A 203 12.78 -3.76 101.89
CA SER A 203 13.03 -2.74 102.91
C SER A 203 14.39 -2.99 103.56
N TYR A 204 15.13 -1.91 103.82
CA TYR A 204 16.49 -2.00 104.36
C TYR A 204 16.57 -1.36 105.74
N SER A 205 17.25 -2.03 106.67
CA SER A 205 17.48 -1.55 108.03
C SER A 205 18.96 -1.62 108.35
N THR A 206 19.50 -0.60 109.02
CA THR A 206 20.91 -0.56 109.45
C THR A 206 21.03 -0.66 110.96
N GLY A 207 21.98 -1.45 111.44
CA GLY A 207 22.42 -1.46 112.84
C GLY A 207 23.90 -1.10 112.94
N GLU A 208 24.28 -0.38 113.99
CA GLU A 208 25.67 -0.07 114.33
C GLU A 208 25.95 -0.51 115.76
N VAL A 209 27.03 -1.26 115.99
CA VAL A 209 27.38 -1.78 117.31
C VAL A 209 28.88 -1.76 117.54
N VAL A 210 29.28 -1.38 118.76
CA VAL A 210 30.67 -1.37 119.23
C VAL A 210 30.85 -2.49 120.27
N LEU A 211 31.83 -3.37 120.07
CA LEU A 211 32.12 -4.50 120.96
C LEU A 211 33.45 -4.29 121.70
N ASP A 212 33.44 -4.31 123.04
CA ASP A 212 34.58 -4.19 123.94
C ASP A 212 34.86 -5.51 124.71
N SER A 213 35.47 -6.47 124.03
CA SER A 213 36.15 -7.67 124.60
C SER A 213 35.42 -8.67 125.52
N GLU A 214 34.12 -8.56 125.85
CA GLU A 214 33.42 -9.65 126.59
C GLU A 214 32.01 -10.08 126.11
N ASP A 215 31.45 -9.59 125.00
CA ASP A 215 30.09 -10.00 124.55
C ASP A 215 30.04 -10.73 123.18
N GLU A 216 30.32 -12.05 123.18
CA GLU A 216 30.14 -12.95 122.01
C GLU A 216 28.65 -13.15 121.63
N GLU A 217 27.73 -13.06 122.59
CA GLU A 217 26.28 -13.28 122.34
C GLU A 217 25.64 -12.16 121.51
N LEU A 218 26.06 -10.90 121.72
CA LEU A 218 25.56 -9.77 120.92
C LEU A 218 25.99 -9.87 119.46
N ALA A 219 27.23 -10.34 119.21
CA ALA A 219 27.76 -10.50 117.86
C ALA A 219 26.99 -11.56 117.05
N MET A 220 26.59 -12.67 117.69
CA MET A 220 25.83 -13.75 117.03
C MET A 220 24.40 -13.31 116.66
N LEU A 221 23.74 -12.55 117.54
CA LEU A 221 22.40 -12.01 117.30
C LEU A 221 22.39 -11.00 116.13
N LEU A 222 23.39 -10.11 116.07
CA LEU A 222 23.46 -9.04 115.08
C LEU A 222 23.95 -9.52 113.72
N LEU A 223 24.84 -10.51 113.66
CA LEU A 223 25.17 -11.14 112.37
C LEU A 223 24.02 -12.01 111.84
N ASN A 224 22.90 -12.10 112.59
CA ASN A 224 21.76 -12.98 112.34
C ASN A 224 22.21 -14.44 112.10
N MET A 225 23.32 -14.85 112.73
CA MET A 225 23.90 -16.18 112.55
C MET A 225 23.11 -17.26 113.29
N ASP A 226 22.33 -16.86 114.30
CA ASP A 226 21.41 -17.70 115.06
C ASP A 226 19.98 -17.73 114.45
N GLY A 227 19.71 -16.90 113.45
CA GLY A 227 18.38 -16.76 112.81
C GLY A 227 17.36 -15.98 113.63
N SER A 228 17.78 -15.20 114.63
CA SER A 228 16.88 -14.47 115.54
C SER A 228 16.05 -13.36 114.87
N TYR A 229 16.44 -12.86 113.69
CA TYR A 229 15.65 -11.93 112.89
C TYR A 229 14.94 -12.65 111.73
N ASP A 230 13.78 -13.25 112.05
CA ASP A 230 12.95 -13.96 111.08
C ASP A 230 12.50 -13.00 109.94
N GLY A 231 12.76 -13.41 108.69
CA GLY A 231 12.45 -12.65 107.49
C GLY A 231 13.46 -11.55 107.08
N TYR A 232 14.53 -11.30 107.85
CA TYR A 232 15.59 -10.37 107.45
C TYR A 232 16.85 -11.12 106.98
N GLU A 233 17.33 -10.78 105.79
CA GLU A 233 18.59 -11.27 105.22
C GLU A 233 19.71 -10.26 105.48
N LEU A 234 20.88 -10.77 105.87
CA LEU A 234 22.10 -9.98 106.02
C LEU A 234 22.63 -9.58 104.63
N VAL A 235 22.65 -8.28 104.31
CA VAL A 235 23.12 -7.76 103.01
C VAL A 235 24.61 -7.47 103.03
N SER A 236 25.10 -6.80 104.07
CA SER A 236 26.52 -6.47 104.22
C SER A 236 26.89 -6.17 105.67
N VAL A 237 28.13 -6.47 106.04
CA VAL A 237 28.73 -6.11 107.34
C VAL A 237 30.04 -5.38 107.09
N VAL A 238 30.17 -4.18 107.63
CA VAL A 238 31.42 -3.39 107.64
C VAL A 238 31.97 -3.40 109.06
N CYS A 239 33.26 -3.68 109.22
CA CYS A 239 33.91 -3.79 110.53
C CYS A 239 35.10 -2.82 110.59
N ASP A 240 35.10 -1.95 111.59
CA ASP A 240 36.14 -0.96 111.85
C ASP A 240 36.73 -1.14 113.26
N ARG A 241 38.03 -0.88 113.44
CA ARG A 241 38.73 -1.05 114.74
C ARG A 241 38.80 0.28 115.50
N ILE A 242 38.58 0.27 116.82
CA ILE A 242 38.59 1.46 117.71
C ILE A 242 39.77 1.36 118.71
N GLU A 243 40.54 2.44 118.89
CA GLU A 243 41.70 2.52 119.81
C GLU A 243 41.48 3.55 120.95
N GLU A 244 41.73 3.18 122.22
CA GLU A 244 41.79 4.09 123.39
C GLU A 244 43.07 3.89 124.22
N GLU A 245 43.62 5.00 124.77
CA GLU A 245 44.92 5.06 125.48
C GLU A 245 44.92 4.31 126.82
N GLY A 246 45.50 3.11 126.86
CA GLY A 246 45.94 2.46 128.12
C GLY A 246 45.73 0.94 128.30
N ASN A 247 45.17 0.24 127.29
CA ASN A 247 44.69 -1.19 127.22
C ASN A 247 43.19 -1.35 127.53
N ALA A 248 42.31 -1.93 126.69
CA ALA A 248 42.42 -2.73 125.45
C ALA A 248 41.37 -2.30 124.37
N ALA A 249 41.56 -2.69 123.09
CA ALA A 249 40.86 -2.16 121.89
C ALA A 249 39.58 -2.93 121.46
N GLY A 250 38.54 -2.22 121.01
CA GLY A 250 37.25 -2.75 120.52
C GLY A 250 37.02 -2.63 118.99
N TYR A 251 35.88 -3.13 118.48
CA TYR A 251 35.48 -3.07 117.05
C TYR A 251 34.06 -2.51 116.87
N SER A 252 33.83 -1.68 115.84
CA SER A 252 32.51 -1.25 115.37
C SER A 252 32.06 -2.08 114.18
N TYR A 253 30.81 -2.52 114.18
CA TYR A 253 30.17 -3.21 113.07
C TYR A 253 28.96 -2.41 112.59
N GLN A 254 28.95 -2.07 111.30
CA GLN A 254 27.78 -1.55 110.62
C GLN A 254 27.17 -2.65 109.76
N VAL A 255 25.96 -3.05 110.09
CA VAL A 255 25.24 -4.15 109.46
C VAL A 255 24.04 -3.60 108.69
N LEU A 256 23.90 -4.01 107.44
CA LEU A 256 22.73 -3.74 106.62
C LEU A 256 21.91 -5.02 106.46
N TYR A 257 20.65 -4.97 106.88
CA TYR A 257 19.68 -6.03 106.65
C TYR A 257 18.72 -5.60 105.53
N ARG A 258 18.17 -6.58 104.82
CA ARG A 258 16.99 -6.39 103.98
C ARG A 258 15.92 -7.38 104.33
N LYS A 259 14.66 -6.96 104.23
CA LYS A 259 13.49 -7.84 104.28
C LYS A 259 12.77 -7.76 102.94
N ALA A 260 12.39 -8.92 102.41
CA ALA A 260 11.58 -9.05 101.20
C ALA A 260 10.13 -9.32 101.59
N GLU A 261 9.19 -8.57 101.03
CA GLU A 261 7.75 -8.78 101.21
C GLU A 261 7.07 -8.94 99.84
N PRO A 262 6.27 -9.99 99.61
CA PRO A 262 5.59 -10.19 98.34
C PRO A 262 4.47 -9.17 98.15
N LEU A 263 4.36 -8.62 96.94
CA LEU A 263 3.32 -7.68 96.53
C LEU A 263 2.15 -8.40 95.86
N GLU A 264 0.94 -7.92 96.13
CA GLU A 264 -0.28 -8.31 95.42
C GLU A 264 -0.40 -7.54 94.08
N GLY A 265 0.55 -7.73 93.17
CA GLY A 265 0.55 -7.13 91.84
C GLY A 265 1.85 -6.42 91.44
N GLU A 266 1.79 -5.61 90.39
CA GLU A 266 2.93 -4.79 89.95
C GLU A 266 3.19 -3.62 90.92
N PRO A 267 4.45 -3.16 91.05
CA PRO A 267 4.77 -2.06 91.96
C PRO A 267 4.16 -0.74 91.48
N GLY A 268 3.45 -0.03 92.36
CA GLY A 268 2.75 1.22 92.02
C GLY A 268 3.61 2.49 92.07
N GLU A 269 4.70 2.51 92.84
CA GLU A 269 5.55 3.71 93.06
C GLU A 269 6.93 3.55 92.39
N THR A 270 6.97 3.51 91.06
CA THR A 270 8.21 3.27 90.30
C THR A 270 8.79 4.51 89.60
N GLU A 271 8.03 5.62 89.53
CA GLU A 271 8.42 6.84 88.78
C GLU A 271 9.74 7.48 89.25
N HIS A 272 10.10 7.26 90.52
CA HIS A 272 11.34 7.79 91.13
C HIS A 272 12.46 6.73 91.21
N LEU A 273 12.22 5.53 90.70
CA LEU A 273 13.14 4.41 90.75
C LEU A 273 13.79 4.20 89.37
N THR A 274 14.96 3.58 89.38
CA THR A 274 15.69 3.23 88.16
C THR A 274 15.48 1.76 87.86
N VAL A 275 15.12 1.42 86.62
CA VAL A 275 15.09 0.02 86.17
C VAL A 275 16.52 -0.52 86.13
N THR A 276 16.83 -1.52 86.95
CA THR A 276 18.16 -2.13 87.04
C THR A 276 18.25 -3.50 86.37
N ALA A 277 17.12 -4.15 86.14
CA ALA A 277 17.02 -5.35 85.31
C ALA A 277 15.71 -5.36 84.51
N SER A 278 15.76 -5.93 83.30
CA SER A 278 14.61 -6.16 82.43
C SER A 278 14.76 -7.49 81.70
N VAL A 279 13.64 -8.06 81.25
CA VAL A 279 13.64 -9.21 80.34
C VAL A 279 13.11 -8.76 78.98
N GLN A 280 13.77 -9.22 77.91
CA GLN A 280 13.32 -8.99 76.55
C GLN A 280 12.45 -10.16 76.10
N THR A 281 11.21 -9.87 75.72
CA THR A 281 10.30 -10.86 75.12
C THR A 281 10.07 -10.51 73.66
N GLN A 282 10.29 -11.47 72.75
CA GLN A 282 9.90 -11.31 71.35
C GLN A 282 8.43 -11.64 71.20
N THR A 283 7.65 -10.66 70.75
CA THR A 283 6.27 -10.84 70.32
C THR A 283 6.17 -10.59 68.81
N ALA A 284 5.05 -10.99 68.22
CA ALA A 284 4.81 -10.76 66.80
C ALA A 284 3.65 -9.78 66.67
N GLU A 285 3.85 -8.72 65.89
CA GLU A 285 2.80 -7.76 65.55
C GLU A 285 2.47 -7.90 64.06
N THR A 286 1.18 -8.03 63.76
CA THR A 286 0.70 -8.02 62.38
C THR A 286 0.25 -6.62 62.02
N ARG A 287 0.81 -6.08 60.93
CA ARG A 287 0.41 -4.81 60.35
C ARG A 287 -0.08 -5.00 58.93
N VAL A 288 -1.02 -4.17 58.49
CA VAL A 288 -1.44 -4.10 57.09
C VAL A 288 -0.54 -3.09 56.38
N ILE A 289 0.11 -3.53 55.31
CA ILE A 289 0.87 -2.68 54.40
C ILE A 289 0.13 -2.54 53.06
N GLN A 290 0.28 -1.39 52.42
CA GLN A 290 -0.24 -1.12 51.09
C GLN A 290 0.88 -1.25 50.06
N GLU A 291 0.70 -2.11 49.09
CA GLU A 291 1.65 -2.38 48.00
C GLU A 291 1.04 -1.90 46.68
N LYS A 292 1.78 -1.12 45.90
CA LYS A 292 1.38 -0.71 44.55
C LYS A 292 1.84 -1.79 43.58
N VAL A 293 0.89 -2.43 42.91
CA VAL A 293 1.18 -3.45 41.87
C VAL A 293 0.74 -2.96 40.50
N PRO A 294 1.48 -3.30 39.43
CA PRO A 294 1.09 -3.00 38.06
C PRO A 294 -0.35 -3.38 37.73
N VAL A 295 -0.93 -2.64 36.79
CA VAL A 295 -2.20 -3.01 36.14
C VAL A 295 -1.96 -3.34 34.67
N MET A 296 -2.81 -4.20 34.11
CA MET A 296 -2.83 -4.44 32.67
C MET A 296 -3.36 -3.19 31.97
N VAL A 297 -2.53 -2.59 31.14
CA VAL A 297 -2.90 -1.44 30.31
C VAL A 297 -3.16 -1.91 28.88
N GLU A 298 -4.25 -1.40 28.32
CA GLU A 298 -4.61 -1.60 26.93
C GLU A 298 -3.76 -0.67 26.05
N LYS A 299 -3.19 -1.23 24.98
CA LYS A 299 -2.33 -0.50 24.05
C LYS A 299 -2.62 -0.94 22.63
N GLU A 300 -2.79 0.02 21.73
CA GLU A 300 -2.84 -0.26 20.30
C GLU A 300 -1.42 -0.30 19.75
N VAL A 301 -1.06 -1.41 19.12
CA VAL A 301 0.24 -1.60 18.47
C VAL A 301 0.05 -1.87 16.98
N PRO A 302 0.94 -1.37 16.11
CA PRO A 302 0.88 -1.66 14.68
C PRO A 302 1.20 -3.14 14.44
N THR A 303 0.41 -3.81 13.61
CA THR A 303 0.65 -5.20 13.23
C THR A 303 1.72 -5.32 12.14
N GLY A 304 1.97 -4.23 11.40
CA GLY A 304 2.78 -4.23 10.18
C GLY A 304 2.01 -4.68 8.93
N GLU A 305 0.72 -4.99 9.06
CA GLU A 305 -0.18 -5.23 7.92
C GLU A 305 -0.93 -3.95 7.56
N TYR A 306 -1.27 -3.78 6.27
CA TYR A 306 -1.91 -2.57 5.75
C TYR A 306 -3.21 -2.90 5.04
N ARG A 307 -4.20 -2.03 5.20
CA ARG A 307 -5.40 -1.98 4.37
C ARG A 307 -5.24 -0.85 3.35
N TYR A 308 -5.59 -1.13 2.12
CA TYR A 308 -5.43 -0.19 1.00
C TYR A 308 -6.79 0.27 0.49
N PHE A 309 -6.84 1.49 -0.03
CA PHE A 309 -8.03 2.10 -0.61
C PHE A 309 -7.68 2.82 -1.92
N GLY A 310 -8.65 2.92 -2.83
CA GLY A 310 -8.50 3.63 -4.10
C GLY A 310 -7.48 2.99 -5.05
N TRP A 311 -6.90 3.80 -5.93
CA TRP A 311 -5.88 3.33 -6.89
C TRP A 311 -4.56 3.00 -6.20
N GLN A 312 -4.04 1.81 -6.45
CA GLN A 312 -2.75 1.32 -5.93
C GLN A 312 -1.90 0.77 -7.07
N ASN A 313 -0.57 0.78 -6.88
CA ASN A 313 0.35 0.14 -7.82
C ASN A 313 1.07 -1.00 -7.11
N GLU A 314 0.81 -2.22 -7.58
CA GLU A 314 1.38 -3.43 -7.01
C GLU A 314 2.17 -4.17 -8.07
N ASN A 315 3.48 -4.31 -7.85
CA ASN A 315 4.39 -4.99 -8.78
C ASN A 315 4.32 -4.46 -10.22
N GLY A 316 3.99 -3.18 -10.41
CA GLY A 316 3.85 -2.56 -11.73
C GLY A 316 2.44 -2.63 -12.31
N HIS A 317 1.49 -3.25 -11.62
CA HIS A 317 0.09 -3.34 -12.03
C HIS A 317 -0.78 -2.39 -11.22
N ALA A 318 -1.58 -1.58 -11.92
CA ALA A 318 -2.59 -0.76 -11.26
C ALA A 318 -3.74 -1.64 -10.75
N CYS A 319 -4.11 -1.46 -9.49
CA CYS A 319 -5.26 -2.10 -8.85
C CYS A 319 -6.17 -1.01 -8.29
N TYR A 320 -7.42 -1.35 -8.02
CA TYR A 320 -8.33 -0.47 -7.31
C TYR A 320 -8.96 -1.18 -6.11
N TYR A 321 -8.96 -0.52 -4.97
CA TYR A 321 -9.54 -0.97 -3.72
C TYR A 321 -10.77 -0.14 -3.38
N ASP A 322 -11.86 -0.81 -3.04
CA ASP A 322 -13.13 -0.16 -2.68
C ASP A 322 -13.11 0.42 -1.25
N GLU A 323 -14.25 0.94 -0.80
CA GLU A 323 -14.44 1.50 0.54
C GLU A 323 -14.23 0.50 1.69
N ASN A 324 -14.29 -0.81 1.41
CA ASN A 324 -14.08 -1.87 2.38
C ASN A 324 -12.61 -2.35 2.40
N GLY A 325 -11.77 -1.80 1.52
CA GLY A 325 -10.42 -2.27 1.29
C GLY A 325 -10.37 -3.61 0.57
N GLU A 326 -11.42 -3.95 -0.17
CA GLU A 326 -11.47 -5.13 -1.03
C GLU A 326 -11.06 -4.75 -2.46
N ARG A 327 -10.33 -5.66 -3.11
CA ARG A 327 -9.85 -5.43 -4.47
C ARG A 327 -10.98 -5.67 -5.47
N VAL A 328 -11.17 -4.72 -6.39
CA VAL A 328 -12.17 -4.85 -7.45
C VAL A 328 -11.67 -5.74 -8.59
N THR A 329 -12.60 -6.48 -9.21
CA THR A 329 -12.34 -7.38 -10.35
C THR A 329 -13.41 -7.17 -11.44
N GLY A 330 -13.16 -7.63 -12.66
CA GLY A 330 -14.13 -7.54 -13.77
C GLY A 330 -14.33 -6.13 -14.33
N ASP A 331 -15.45 -5.92 -15.02
CA ASP A 331 -15.80 -4.63 -15.60
C ASP A 331 -16.37 -3.68 -14.53
N GLN A 332 -15.75 -2.53 -14.37
CA GLN A 332 -16.10 -1.52 -13.37
C GLN A 332 -16.21 -0.13 -13.98
N VAL A 333 -17.01 0.72 -13.36
CA VAL A 333 -17.11 2.15 -13.65
C VAL A 333 -16.70 2.93 -12.42
N ILE A 334 -15.68 3.78 -12.56
CA ILE A 334 -15.13 4.60 -11.48
C ILE A 334 -15.02 6.04 -12.01
N LYS A 335 -15.71 6.98 -11.37
CA LYS A 335 -15.86 8.37 -11.83
C LYS A 335 -16.38 8.49 -13.28
N GLY A 336 -17.31 7.62 -13.66
CA GLY A 336 -17.94 7.55 -14.98
C GLY A 336 -17.06 6.99 -16.09
N LEU A 337 -15.83 6.54 -15.77
CA LEU A 337 -14.93 5.91 -16.72
C LEU A 337 -14.97 4.39 -16.57
N ARG A 338 -15.01 3.67 -17.69
CA ARG A 338 -14.98 2.20 -17.70
C ARG A 338 -13.56 1.68 -17.56
N TYR A 339 -13.40 0.68 -16.71
CA TYR A 339 -12.19 -0.08 -16.47
C TYR A 339 -12.51 -1.58 -16.47
N ARG A 340 -11.54 -2.40 -16.84
CA ARG A 340 -11.61 -3.85 -16.73
C ARG A 340 -10.41 -4.36 -15.95
N PHE A 341 -10.70 -5.18 -14.95
CA PHE A 341 -9.73 -5.83 -14.10
C PHE A 341 -9.78 -7.35 -14.30
N ASP A 342 -8.63 -8.02 -14.22
CA ASP A 342 -8.54 -9.47 -14.28
C ASP A 342 -9.02 -10.15 -12.97
N GLU A 343 -8.93 -11.48 -12.89
CA GLU A 343 -9.32 -12.27 -11.71
C GLU A 343 -8.48 -11.95 -10.46
N ASN A 344 -7.28 -11.37 -10.63
CA ASN A 344 -6.40 -10.93 -9.55
C ASN A 344 -6.59 -9.44 -9.23
N GLY A 345 -7.53 -8.77 -9.91
CA GLY A 345 -7.83 -7.35 -9.77
C GLY A 345 -6.78 -6.42 -10.35
N TYR A 346 -5.95 -6.90 -11.29
CA TYR A 346 -5.04 -6.06 -12.05
C TYR A 346 -5.78 -5.40 -13.21
N LEU A 347 -5.57 -4.10 -13.38
CA LEU A 347 -6.13 -3.33 -14.49
C LEU A 347 -5.57 -3.85 -15.81
N ILE A 348 -6.46 -4.33 -16.68
CA ILE A 348 -6.12 -4.88 -18.01
C ILE A 348 -6.73 -4.06 -19.16
N SER A 349 -7.49 -3.01 -18.86
CA SER A 349 -7.97 -2.06 -19.85
C SER A 349 -7.24 -0.73 -19.79
N ARG A 350 -7.47 0.08 -20.81
CA ARG A 350 -7.11 1.49 -20.85
C ARG A 350 -8.33 2.30 -21.23
N THR A 351 -8.49 3.45 -20.60
CA THR A 351 -9.51 4.43 -20.96
C THR A 351 -8.88 5.49 -21.86
N GLY A 352 -9.62 5.93 -22.87
CA GLY A 352 -9.15 6.92 -23.83
C GLY A 352 -10.22 7.90 -24.24
N VAL A 353 -9.81 8.94 -24.95
CA VAL A 353 -10.70 9.94 -25.55
C VAL A 353 -10.44 10.07 -27.04
N ASP A 354 -11.42 10.55 -27.77
CA ASP A 354 -11.21 11.06 -29.13
C ASP A 354 -11.61 12.52 -29.24
N VAL A 355 -10.74 13.29 -29.89
CA VAL A 355 -10.84 14.75 -29.97
C VAL A 355 -10.53 15.26 -31.38
N SER A 356 -10.99 16.48 -31.64
CA SER A 356 -10.80 17.22 -32.89
C SER A 356 -10.77 18.73 -32.61
N SER A 357 -10.62 19.54 -33.65
CA SER A 357 -10.80 20.99 -33.59
C SER A 357 -12.09 21.44 -32.89
N ARG A 358 -13.16 20.62 -32.91
CA ARG A 358 -14.43 20.89 -32.20
C ARG A 358 -14.28 21.03 -30.68
N ASN A 359 -13.27 20.40 -30.11
CA ASN A 359 -13.00 20.46 -28.68
C ASN A 359 -12.18 21.70 -28.28
N GLY A 360 -11.71 22.47 -29.27
CA GLY A 360 -10.80 23.59 -29.08
C GLY A 360 -9.50 23.16 -28.39
N ALA A 361 -8.89 24.10 -27.67
CA ALA A 361 -7.69 23.83 -26.89
C ALA A 361 -7.98 22.86 -25.72
N VAL A 362 -7.21 21.78 -25.64
CA VAL A 362 -7.31 20.75 -24.61
C VAL A 362 -6.22 20.91 -23.54
N ASP A 363 -6.61 20.85 -22.26
CA ASP A 363 -5.70 20.79 -21.12
C ASP A 363 -5.33 19.33 -20.82
N TRP A 364 -4.26 18.87 -21.46
CA TRP A 364 -3.84 17.47 -21.42
C TRP A 364 -3.37 16.98 -20.04
N ASP A 365 -2.86 17.86 -19.18
CA ASP A 365 -2.51 17.51 -17.81
C ASP A 365 -3.76 17.17 -17.00
N LYS A 366 -4.85 17.94 -17.15
CA LYS A 366 -6.13 17.61 -16.52
C LYS A 366 -6.73 16.32 -17.09
N VAL A 367 -6.62 16.09 -18.40
CA VAL A 367 -7.08 14.86 -19.05
C VAL A 367 -6.33 13.65 -18.50
N ARG A 368 -5.01 13.72 -18.38
CA ARG A 368 -4.19 12.67 -17.76
C ARG A 368 -4.61 12.39 -16.32
N ASN A 369 -4.78 13.45 -15.52
CA ASN A 369 -5.21 13.36 -14.12
C ASN A 369 -6.66 12.86 -13.95
N ALA A 370 -7.48 12.92 -15.01
CA ALA A 370 -8.81 12.33 -15.01
C ALA A 370 -8.80 10.79 -15.17
N GLY A 371 -7.63 10.18 -15.43
CA GLY A 371 -7.49 8.74 -15.63
C GLY A 371 -7.39 8.32 -17.10
N ILE A 372 -7.29 9.27 -18.03
CA ILE A 372 -7.16 8.99 -19.45
C ILE A 372 -5.74 8.51 -19.77
N GLY A 373 -5.67 7.38 -20.48
CA GLY A 373 -4.42 6.70 -20.84
C GLY A 373 -4.04 6.81 -22.32
N PHE A 374 -4.99 7.09 -23.21
CA PHE A 374 -4.71 7.29 -24.63
C PHE A 374 -5.66 8.31 -25.29
N ALA A 375 -5.27 8.84 -26.45
CA ALA A 375 -6.07 9.75 -27.25
C ALA A 375 -6.05 9.38 -28.74
N MET A 376 -7.22 9.30 -29.37
CA MET A 376 -7.36 9.20 -30.83
C MET A 376 -7.68 10.59 -31.39
N ILE A 377 -6.74 11.19 -32.13
CA ILE A 377 -6.81 12.59 -32.54
C ILE A 377 -7.19 12.68 -34.01
N ARG A 378 -8.16 13.53 -34.37
CA ARG A 378 -8.51 13.72 -35.78
C ARG A 378 -7.32 14.33 -36.50
N ALA A 379 -6.75 13.60 -37.46
CA ALA A 379 -5.72 14.11 -38.35
C ALA A 379 -6.32 15.06 -39.41
N GLY A 380 -7.56 14.80 -39.81
CA GLY A 380 -8.23 15.54 -40.85
C GLY A 380 -9.54 14.89 -41.26
N TYR A 381 -10.16 15.44 -42.28
CA TYR A 381 -11.40 14.94 -42.84
C TYR A 381 -11.51 15.27 -44.33
N ARG A 382 -12.36 14.53 -45.03
CA ARG A 382 -12.72 14.86 -46.42
C ARG A 382 -14.12 15.47 -46.48
N GLY A 383 -14.23 16.60 -47.18
CA GLY A 383 -15.46 17.36 -47.36
C GLY A 383 -16.60 16.53 -47.95
N ALA A 384 -17.80 16.57 -47.32
CA ALA A 384 -18.98 15.84 -47.79
C ALA A 384 -19.53 16.37 -49.12
N ASP A 385 -19.34 17.66 -49.40
CA ASP A 385 -19.85 18.32 -50.60
C ASP A 385 -18.78 18.38 -51.71
N ASN A 386 -17.60 18.91 -51.37
CA ASN A 386 -16.56 19.25 -52.35
C ASN A 386 -15.43 18.20 -52.44
N GLY A 387 -15.39 17.22 -51.53
CA GLY A 387 -14.37 16.18 -51.53
C GLY A 387 -12.96 16.62 -51.17
N ARG A 388 -12.77 17.83 -50.66
CA ARG A 388 -11.45 18.38 -50.33
C ARG A 388 -10.92 17.72 -49.07
N LEU A 389 -9.64 17.37 -49.07
CA LEU A 389 -8.94 16.86 -47.90
C LEU A 389 -8.47 18.02 -47.02
N ILE A 390 -8.90 18.02 -45.77
CA ILE A 390 -8.69 19.12 -44.83
C ILE A 390 -7.96 18.58 -43.60
N LEU A 391 -6.84 19.23 -43.24
CA LEU A 391 -6.12 19.03 -42.00
C LEU A 391 -6.91 19.69 -40.85
N ASP A 392 -7.14 18.92 -39.78
CA ASP A 392 -7.78 19.42 -38.57
C ASP A 392 -6.88 20.46 -37.88
N ALA A 393 -7.44 21.61 -37.54
CA ALA A 393 -6.71 22.76 -37.01
C ALA A 393 -6.01 22.48 -35.67
N GLU A 394 -6.54 21.55 -34.88
CA GLU A 394 -5.98 21.21 -33.57
C GLU A 394 -5.17 19.90 -33.61
N ALA A 395 -5.03 19.23 -34.76
CA ALA A 395 -4.33 17.95 -34.87
C ALA A 395 -2.91 18.00 -34.29
N GLU A 396 -2.11 18.96 -34.74
CA GLU A 396 -0.70 19.11 -34.32
C GLU A 396 -0.57 19.47 -32.84
N CYS A 397 -1.41 20.39 -32.35
CA CYS A 397 -1.45 20.81 -30.95
C CYS A 397 -1.86 19.66 -30.03
N ASN A 398 -2.90 18.91 -30.41
CA ASN A 398 -3.40 17.76 -29.66
C ASN A 398 -2.38 16.62 -29.64
N LEU A 399 -1.73 16.32 -30.76
CA LEU A 399 -0.72 15.26 -30.83
C LEU A 399 0.47 15.59 -29.92
N SER A 400 0.99 16.82 -30.01
CA SER A 400 2.08 17.25 -29.16
C SER A 400 1.69 17.31 -27.68
N GLY A 401 0.49 17.82 -27.37
CA GLY A 401 0.03 18.00 -25.99
C GLY A 401 -0.27 16.69 -25.28
N ALA A 402 -0.99 15.77 -25.94
CA ALA A 402 -1.31 14.46 -25.39
C ALA A 402 -0.04 13.64 -25.13
N ALA A 403 0.89 13.60 -26.09
CA ALA A 403 2.15 12.90 -25.92
C ALA A 403 3.00 13.51 -24.79
N ALA A 404 3.05 14.84 -24.66
CA ALA A 404 3.78 15.52 -23.58
C ALA A 404 3.19 15.22 -22.19
N ALA A 405 1.88 15.01 -22.09
CA ALA A 405 1.21 14.57 -20.86
C ALA A 405 1.35 13.05 -20.59
N GLY A 406 2.05 12.31 -21.46
CA GLY A 406 2.32 10.88 -21.31
C GLY A 406 1.16 9.97 -21.70
N LEU A 407 0.26 10.44 -22.58
CA LEU A 407 -0.77 9.60 -23.19
C LEU A 407 -0.21 8.94 -24.45
N ASP A 408 -0.66 7.72 -24.72
CA ASP A 408 -0.46 7.14 -26.04
C ASP A 408 -1.40 7.80 -27.05
N THR A 409 -0.89 8.10 -28.23
CA THR A 409 -1.63 8.85 -29.26
C THR A 409 -1.81 8.01 -30.51
N GLY A 410 -3.00 8.07 -31.09
CA GLY A 410 -3.32 7.59 -32.43
C GLY A 410 -3.99 8.70 -33.23
N VAL A 411 -4.22 8.44 -34.51
CA VAL A 411 -4.90 9.42 -35.38
C VAL A 411 -6.06 8.79 -36.12
N TYR A 412 -7.04 9.62 -36.49
CA TYR A 412 -8.13 9.19 -37.36
C TYR A 412 -8.46 10.21 -38.45
N ILE A 413 -8.99 9.73 -39.58
CA ILE A 413 -9.56 10.56 -40.65
C ILE A 413 -11.06 10.34 -40.71
N PHE A 414 -11.86 11.40 -40.78
CA PHE A 414 -13.27 11.27 -41.15
C PHE A 414 -13.42 11.28 -42.67
N SER A 415 -13.84 10.14 -43.23
CA SER A 415 -13.83 9.93 -44.68
C SER A 415 -15.15 10.32 -45.34
N GLN A 416 -15.01 10.94 -46.50
CA GLN A 416 -16.05 11.04 -47.53
C GLN A 416 -15.44 10.65 -48.89
N ALA A 417 -14.42 9.79 -48.91
CA ALA A 417 -13.83 9.29 -50.15
C ALA A 417 -14.86 8.54 -50.99
N VAL A 418 -14.81 8.74 -52.31
CA VAL A 418 -15.63 8.01 -53.32
C VAL A 418 -14.76 7.24 -54.30
N THR A 419 -13.44 7.29 -54.12
CA THR A 419 -12.45 6.55 -54.90
C THR A 419 -11.32 6.04 -54.01
N GLU A 420 -10.64 4.96 -54.41
CA GLU A 420 -9.44 4.46 -53.72
C GLU A 420 -8.31 5.48 -53.67
N GLN A 421 -8.15 6.28 -54.72
CA GLN A 421 -7.16 7.35 -54.79
C GLN A 421 -7.32 8.38 -53.67
N GLU A 422 -8.56 8.77 -53.38
CA GLU A 422 -8.87 9.68 -52.28
C GLU A 422 -8.61 9.03 -50.91
N ALA A 423 -8.85 7.73 -50.78
CA ALA A 423 -8.52 6.96 -49.58
C ALA A 423 -7.01 6.88 -49.34
N ILE A 424 -6.21 6.73 -50.41
CA ILE A 424 -4.74 6.77 -50.35
C ILE A 424 -4.24 8.15 -49.88
N GLU A 425 -4.86 9.24 -50.34
CA GLU A 425 -4.53 10.59 -49.87
C GLU A 425 -4.88 10.79 -48.39
N GLU A 426 -6.05 10.30 -47.96
CA GLU A 426 -6.47 10.31 -46.55
C GLU A 426 -5.48 9.54 -45.67
N ALA A 427 -5.09 8.33 -46.09
CA ALA A 427 -4.08 7.52 -45.41
C ALA A 427 -2.73 8.26 -45.35
N SER A 428 -2.33 8.89 -46.45
CA SER A 428 -1.06 9.60 -46.54
C SER A 428 -0.98 10.79 -45.57
N LEU A 429 -2.08 11.55 -45.43
CA LEU A 429 -2.16 12.62 -44.41
C LEU A 429 -2.00 12.05 -43.00
N ALA A 430 -2.76 11.00 -42.67
CA ALA A 430 -2.71 10.39 -41.35
C ALA A 430 -1.32 9.82 -41.02
N VAL A 431 -0.70 9.09 -41.96
CA VAL A 431 0.66 8.55 -41.84
C VAL A 431 1.69 9.66 -41.65
N SER A 432 1.56 10.78 -42.37
CA SER A 432 2.50 11.89 -42.24
C SER A 432 2.51 12.49 -40.83
N LEU A 433 1.33 12.66 -40.22
CA LEU A 433 1.20 13.14 -38.85
C LEU A 433 1.66 12.09 -37.83
N ALA A 434 1.25 10.84 -38.04
CA ALA A 434 1.68 9.70 -37.22
C ALA A 434 3.22 9.59 -37.14
N GLY A 435 3.90 9.72 -38.28
CA GLY A 435 5.36 9.71 -38.37
C GLY A 435 6.02 10.95 -37.77
N LYS A 436 5.45 12.15 -38.01
CA LYS A 436 5.97 13.41 -37.48
C LYS A 436 5.93 13.47 -35.95
N TYR A 437 4.88 12.93 -35.33
CA TYR A 437 4.65 12.99 -33.88
C TYR A 437 4.94 11.69 -33.13
N GLY A 438 5.24 10.59 -33.83
CA GLY A 438 5.61 9.31 -33.21
C GLY A 438 4.45 8.64 -32.48
N THR A 439 3.30 8.51 -33.13
CA THR A 439 2.10 7.87 -32.56
C THR A 439 2.33 6.39 -32.25
N SER A 440 1.85 5.93 -31.09
CA SER A 440 1.95 4.54 -30.63
C SER A 440 0.66 3.72 -30.83
N MET A 441 -0.47 4.39 -31.07
CA MET A 441 -1.77 3.75 -31.33
C MET A 441 -2.07 3.66 -32.85
N PRO A 442 -3.06 2.84 -33.27
CA PRO A 442 -3.43 2.66 -34.68
C PRO A 442 -3.84 3.95 -35.41
N ILE A 443 -3.83 3.87 -36.75
CA ILE A 443 -4.37 4.89 -37.65
C ILE A 443 -5.76 4.44 -38.10
N ALA A 444 -6.79 5.20 -37.72
CA ALA A 444 -8.18 4.85 -38.00
C ALA A 444 -8.78 5.59 -39.19
N LEU A 445 -9.59 4.90 -39.99
CA LEU A 445 -10.53 5.51 -40.92
C LEU A 445 -11.92 5.52 -40.28
N LYS A 446 -12.42 6.71 -39.97
CA LYS A 446 -13.80 6.89 -39.53
C LYS A 446 -14.72 6.89 -40.74
N VAL A 447 -15.58 5.88 -40.77
CA VAL A 447 -16.55 5.61 -41.82
C VAL A 447 -17.95 5.59 -41.20
N ASP A 448 -18.73 6.59 -41.56
CA ASP A 448 -20.12 6.75 -41.13
C ASP A 448 -20.83 7.63 -42.16
N TYR A 449 -22.13 7.82 -41.97
CA TYR A 449 -22.84 8.84 -42.72
C TYR A 449 -22.27 10.24 -42.44
N SER A 450 -22.29 11.10 -43.46
CA SER A 450 -21.85 12.50 -43.35
C SER A 450 -22.58 13.30 -42.27
N GLY A 451 -23.83 12.93 -41.97
CA GLY A 451 -24.70 13.55 -40.98
C GLY A 451 -26.12 12.97 -41.07
N PRO A 452 -27.08 13.47 -40.27
CA PRO A 452 -28.41 12.87 -40.15
C PRO A 452 -29.26 12.96 -41.44
N SER A 453 -28.88 13.82 -42.38
CA SER A 453 -29.57 13.96 -43.68
C SER A 453 -29.10 12.97 -44.73
N TYR A 454 -27.98 12.26 -44.50
CA TYR A 454 -27.42 11.27 -45.43
C TYR A 454 -27.20 11.81 -46.85
N THR A 455 -26.71 13.05 -46.97
CA THR A 455 -26.53 13.75 -48.24
C THR A 455 -25.08 13.87 -48.68
N GLY A 456 -24.14 13.30 -47.94
CA GLY A 456 -22.73 13.36 -48.27
C GLY A 456 -22.41 12.51 -49.48
N ARG A 457 -21.37 12.91 -50.21
CA ARG A 457 -20.98 12.24 -51.46
C ARG A 457 -20.65 10.74 -51.30
N ALA A 458 -20.25 10.30 -50.10
CA ALA A 458 -19.97 8.89 -49.82
C ALA A 458 -21.20 8.10 -49.31
N ASP A 459 -22.29 8.78 -48.93
CA ASP A 459 -23.44 8.16 -48.25
C ASP A 459 -24.18 7.18 -49.18
N GLY A 460 -24.19 7.45 -50.49
CA GLY A 460 -24.85 6.64 -51.52
C GLY A 460 -23.99 5.55 -52.17
N LEU A 461 -22.75 5.35 -51.72
CA LEU A 461 -21.87 4.30 -52.25
C LEU A 461 -22.44 2.91 -51.96
N SER A 462 -22.20 1.98 -52.89
CA SER A 462 -22.50 0.57 -52.67
C SER A 462 -21.58 -0.01 -51.58
N PRO A 463 -21.99 -1.07 -50.87
CA PRO A 463 -21.10 -1.75 -49.92
C PRO A 463 -19.79 -2.24 -50.55
N GLU A 464 -19.82 -2.65 -51.82
CA GLU A 464 -18.64 -3.09 -52.57
C GLU A 464 -17.65 -1.94 -52.81
N ASP A 465 -18.12 -0.82 -53.37
CA ASP A 465 -17.27 0.36 -53.63
C ASP A 465 -16.66 0.89 -52.34
N ARG A 466 -17.47 0.93 -51.28
CA ARG A 466 -17.04 1.36 -49.95
C ARG A 466 -15.97 0.43 -49.38
N THR A 467 -16.12 -0.87 -49.58
CA THR A 467 -15.13 -1.87 -49.16
C THR A 467 -13.81 -1.69 -49.90
N LYS A 468 -13.82 -1.43 -51.23
CA LYS A 468 -12.61 -1.10 -52.00
C LYS A 468 -11.89 0.13 -51.45
N ILE A 469 -12.63 1.19 -51.13
CA ILE A 469 -12.09 2.44 -50.54
C ILE A 469 -11.45 2.18 -49.17
N VAL A 470 -12.15 1.48 -48.28
CA VAL A 470 -11.63 1.13 -46.94
C VAL A 470 -10.38 0.25 -47.06
N ARG A 471 -10.39 -0.73 -47.95
CA ARG A 471 -9.24 -1.61 -48.22
C ARG A 471 -8.03 -0.83 -48.73
N ALA A 472 -8.24 0.16 -49.60
CA ALA A 472 -7.17 1.02 -50.11
C ALA A 472 -6.50 1.84 -49.00
N PHE A 473 -7.30 2.45 -48.11
CA PHE A 473 -6.79 3.14 -46.93
C PHE A 473 -5.99 2.19 -46.03
N CYS A 474 -6.59 1.06 -45.64
CA CYS A 474 -5.96 0.12 -44.70
C CYS A 474 -4.64 -0.44 -45.26
N THR A 475 -4.62 -0.75 -46.56
CA THR A 475 -3.42 -1.27 -47.25
C THR A 475 -2.32 -0.21 -47.28
N THR A 476 -2.66 1.04 -47.57
CA THR A 476 -1.68 2.15 -47.59
C THR A 476 -1.07 2.40 -46.20
N VAL A 477 -1.90 2.42 -45.16
CA VAL A 477 -1.44 2.55 -43.76
C VAL A 477 -0.52 1.40 -43.37
N ARG A 478 -0.89 0.17 -43.73
CA ARG A 478 -0.09 -1.03 -43.43
C ARG A 478 1.24 -1.06 -44.17
N ASN A 479 1.26 -0.68 -45.45
CA ASN A 479 2.49 -0.57 -46.23
C ASN A 479 3.46 0.47 -45.65
N ALA A 480 2.93 1.50 -44.99
CA ALA A 480 3.71 2.50 -44.26
C ALA A 480 4.25 2.01 -42.89
N GLY A 481 3.92 0.78 -42.47
CA GLY A 481 4.38 0.20 -41.20
C GLY A 481 3.50 0.53 -39.98
N TYR A 482 2.29 1.05 -40.20
CA TYR A 482 1.34 1.35 -39.13
C TYR A 482 0.19 0.33 -39.09
N GLU A 483 -0.45 0.18 -37.94
CA GLU A 483 -1.63 -0.67 -37.81
C GLU A 483 -2.89 0.08 -38.28
N PRO A 484 -3.61 -0.40 -39.31
CA PRO A 484 -4.85 0.21 -39.75
C PRO A 484 -6.02 -0.18 -38.84
N MET A 485 -6.95 0.76 -38.69
CA MET A 485 -8.17 0.56 -37.90
C MET A 485 -9.37 1.14 -38.64
N ILE A 486 -10.53 0.52 -38.49
CA ILE A 486 -11.81 1.01 -39.00
C ILE A 486 -12.62 1.49 -37.81
N PHE A 487 -13.12 2.72 -37.89
CA PHE A 487 -13.96 3.33 -36.87
C PHE A 487 -15.35 3.59 -37.43
N GLY A 488 -16.39 3.04 -36.82
CA GLY A 488 -17.77 3.28 -37.26
C GLY A 488 -18.81 2.78 -36.28
N GLY A 489 -20.08 3.09 -36.57
CA GLY A 489 -21.21 2.55 -35.82
C GLY A 489 -21.46 1.07 -36.11
N GLU A 490 -21.86 0.29 -35.10
CA GLU A 490 -22.11 -1.16 -35.22
C GLU A 490 -23.03 -1.50 -36.41
N SER A 491 -24.24 -0.94 -36.40
CA SER A 491 -25.24 -1.17 -37.46
C SER A 491 -24.77 -0.69 -38.83
N TRP A 492 -24.05 0.43 -38.87
CA TRP A 492 -23.56 0.99 -40.13
C TRP A 492 -22.52 0.08 -40.78
N MET A 493 -21.55 -0.40 -40.00
CA MET A 493 -20.50 -1.29 -40.48
C MET A 493 -21.07 -2.61 -40.96
N VAL A 494 -21.97 -3.24 -40.19
CA VAL A 494 -22.59 -4.52 -40.58
C VAL A 494 -23.37 -4.42 -41.89
N ASN A 495 -24.05 -3.29 -42.13
CA ASN A 495 -24.92 -3.15 -43.30
C ASN A 495 -24.24 -2.56 -44.54
N SER A 496 -23.09 -1.90 -44.37
CA SER A 496 -22.49 -1.09 -45.44
C SER A 496 -21.06 -1.46 -45.80
N LEU A 497 -20.45 -2.43 -45.12
CA LEU A 497 -19.09 -2.87 -45.37
C LEU A 497 -18.99 -4.39 -45.31
N ASP A 498 -18.19 -4.97 -46.20
CA ASP A 498 -17.67 -6.31 -45.99
C ASP A 498 -16.37 -6.23 -45.19
N LEU A 499 -16.47 -6.34 -43.87
CA LEU A 499 -15.33 -6.30 -42.97
C LEU A 499 -14.30 -7.41 -43.27
N SER A 500 -14.71 -8.54 -43.85
CA SER A 500 -13.80 -9.64 -44.16
C SER A 500 -12.79 -9.29 -45.25
N GLU A 501 -13.12 -8.32 -46.11
CA GLU A 501 -12.26 -7.88 -47.22
C GLU A 501 -11.42 -6.64 -46.89
N THR A 502 -11.40 -6.21 -45.63
CA THR A 502 -10.66 -5.02 -45.18
C THR A 502 -9.21 -5.33 -44.77
N ASN A 503 -8.70 -6.49 -45.18
CA ASN A 503 -7.34 -6.95 -44.89
C ASN A 503 -7.07 -6.99 -43.36
N HIS A 504 -8.02 -7.56 -42.60
CA HIS A 504 -7.94 -7.76 -41.15
C HIS A 504 -7.56 -6.49 -40.35
N ALA A 505 -8.05 -5.31 -40.75
CA ALA A 505 -7.88 -4.10 -39.96
C ALA A 505 -8.52 -4.25 -38.57
N GLN A 506 -7.94 -3.59 -37.57
CA GLN A 506 -8.56 -3.53 -36.25
C GLN A 506 -9.88 -2.77 -36.31
N VAL A 507 -10.78 -3.03 -35.36
CA VAL A 507 -12.05 -2.29 -35.28
C VAL A 507 -12.09 -1.43 -34.03
N TRP A 508 -12.45 -0.17 -34.23
CA TRP A 508 -12.93 0.74 -33.20
C TRP A 508 -14.44 0.85 -33.36
N LEU A 509 -15.19 0.28 -32.41
CA LEU A 509 -16.63 0.21 -32.48
C LEU A 509 -17.25 1.41 -31.76
N ALA A 510 -18.11 2.17 -32.43
CA ALA A 510 -19.06 3.07 -31.76
C ALA A 510 -20.39 2.33 -31.58
N ALA A 511 -20.78 2.11 -30.32
CA ALA A 511 -22.04 1.45 -30.02
C ALA A 511 -22.53 1.79 -28.61
N ASP A 512 -23.85 1.91 -28.49
CA ASP A 512 -24.56 2.13 -27.22
C ASP A 512 -24.88 0.78 -26.55
N GLY A 513 -24.86 0.74 -25.21
CA GLY A 513 -25.06 -0.51 -24.46
C GLY A 513 -23.76 -1.29 -24.29
N ALA A 514 -23.75 -2.40 -23.55
CA ALA A 514 -22.52 -3.16 -23.28
C ALA A 514 -22.47 -4.54 -23.96
N ASP A 515 -23.57 -4.97 -24.58
CA ASP A 515 -23.64 -6.27 -25.26
C ASP A 515 -23.50 -6.07 -26.78
N HIS A 516 -22.31 -6.39 -27.27
CA HIS A 516 -21.96 -6.38 -28.70
C HIS A 516 -21.44 -7.75 -29.14
N SER A 517 -21.84 -8.81 -28.41
CA SER A 517 -21.36 -10.18 -28.65
C SER A 517 -21.64 -10.69 -30.07
N SER A 518 -22.65 -10.12 -30.74
CA SER A 518 -23.01 -10.42 -32.12
C SER A 518 -22.13 -9.76 -33.19
N PHE A 519 -21.41 -8.69 -32.87
CA PHE A 519 -20.61 -7.96 -33.86
C PHE A 519 -19.29 -8.66 -34.20
N GLY A 520 -18.69 -9.33 -33.22
CA GLY A 520 -17.36 -9.93 -33.32
C GLY A 520 -16.32 -9.16 -32.52
N SER A 521 -15.04 -9.36 -32.84
CA SER A 521 -13.93 -8.75 -32.10
C SER A 521 -13.68 -7.30 -32.52
N PHE A 522 -13.47 -6.43 -31.53
CA PHE A 522 -13.01 -5.06 -31.70
C PHE A 522 -11.91 -4.75 -30.67
N SER A 523 -11.04 -3.80 -30.99
CA SER A 523 -9.86 -3.43 -30.20
C SER A 523 -10.11 -2.21 -29.31
N ILE A 524 -11.00 -1.32 -29.76
CA ILE A 524 -11.45 -0.12 -29.04
C ILE A 524 -12.96 -0.04 -29.12
N TRP A 525 -13.60 0.36 -28.03
CA TRP A 525 -15.02 0.63 -27.98
C TRP A 525 -15.28 2.06 -27.48
N GLN A 526 -15.88 2.89 -28.34
CA GLN A 526 -16.48 4.17 -27.98
C GLN A 526 -17.87 3.91 -27.40
N TYR A 527 -17.97 3.98 -26.08
CA TYR A 527 -19.22 3.68 -25.35
C TYR A 527 -20.10 4.91 -25.11
N THR A 528 -19.57 6.10 -25.37
CA THR A 528 -20.33 7.35 -25.39
C THR A 528 -19.62 8.36 -26.27
N ALA A 529 -20.39 9.13 -27.06
CA ALA A 529 -19.90 10.28 -27.81
C ALA A 529 -20.19 11.61 -27.10
N THR A 530 -20.81 11.57 -25.92
CA THR A 530 -21.25 12.74 -25.13
C THR A 530 -20.61 12.78 -23.74
N GLY A 531 -19.42 12.19 -23.62
CA GLY A 531 -18.69 12.15 -22.36
C GLY A 531 -18.13 13.50 -21.97
N TYR A 532 -17.96 13.68 -20.66
CA TYR A 532 -17.35 14.86 -20.07
C TYR A 532 -16.05 14.47 -19.38
N VAL A 533 -14.95 15.09 -19.78
CA VAL A 533 -13.63 14.93 -19.16
C VAL A 533 -13.07 16.30 -18.81
N ASN A 534 -12.64 16.45 -17.56
CA ASN A 534 -12.01 17.68 -17.11
C ASN A 534 -10.76 17.98 -17.97
N GLY A 535 -10.73 19.17 -18.57
CA GLY A 535 -9.67 19.58 -19.51
C GLY A 535 -10.08 19.56 -20.98
N ILE A 536 -11.23 18.98 -21.32
CA ILE A 536 -11.80 19.02 -22.67
C ILE A 536 -13.05 19.91 -22.66
N THR A 537 -13.14 20.83 -23.63
CA THR A 537 -14.35 21.65 -23.80
C THR A 537 -15.40 20.86 -24.59
N GLY A 538 -16.63 20.91 -24.10
CA GLY A 538 -17.76 20.23 -24.74
C GLY A 538 -17.71 18.70 -24.59
N ASN A 539 -18.34 18.02 -25.53
CA ASN A 539 -18.45 16.57 -25.52
C ASN A 539 -17.19 15.94 -26.12
N ALA A 540 -16.71 14.86 -25.51
CA ALA A 540 -15.68 13.99 -26.05
C ALA A 540 -16.21 12.57 -26.19
N GLY A 541 -15.75 11.85 -27.21
CA GLY A 541 -15.94 10.42 -27.25
C GLY A 541 -15.07 9.74 -26.19
N ILE A 542 -15.67 8.84 -25.41
CA ILE A 542 -14.96 8.10 -24.36
C ILE A 542 -14.86 6.65 -24.77
N ASN A 543 -13.64 6.15 -24.67
CA ASN A 543 -13.21 4.90 -25.25
C ASN A 543 -12.64 3.99 -24.18
N ILE A 544 -12.86 2.69 -24.34
CA ILE A 544 -12.12 1.65 -23.64
C ILE A 544 -11.39 0.79 -24.65
N SER A 545 -10.11 0.53 -24.40
CA SER A 545 -9.34 -0.47 -25.10
C SER A 545 -8.96 -1.57 -24.13
N CYS A 546 -9.24 -2.81 -24.50
CA CYS A 546 -8.69 -3.97 -23.82
C CYS A 546 -7.67 -4.56 -24.79
N PRO A 547 -6.36 -4.31 -24.60
CA PRO A 547 -5.34 -5.00 -25.39
C PRO A 547 -5.61 -6.49 -25.20
N ALA A 548 -5.95 -7.20 -26.27
CA ALA A 548 -6.01 -8.65 -26.22
C ALA A 548 -4.66 -9.12 -25.69
N GLN A 549 -4.65 -9.89 -24.60
CA GLN A 549 -3.44 -10.56 -24.14
C GLN A 549 -2.94 -11.40 -25.33
N GLN A 550 -1.84 -10.96 -25.94
CA GLN A 550 -1.16 -11.71 -27.01
C GLN A 550 -0.63 -13.03 -26.47
#